data_AF-A0A523RNV2-F1
#
_entry.id   AF-A0A523RNV2-F1
#
_cell.length_a   1.000
_cell.length_b   1.000
_cell.length_c   1.000
_cell.angle_alpha   90.00
_cell.angle_beta   90.00
_cell.angle_gamma   90.00
#
_symmetry.space_group_name_H-M   'P 1'
#
loop_
_entity.id
_entity.type
_entity.pdbx_description
1 polymer ?
#
loop_
_entity_poly.entity_id
_entity_poly.type
_entity_poly.pdbx_seq_one_letter_code
_entity_poly.pdbx_strand_id
1 'polypeptide(L)'
;MERLIRSHPSSVMVTFINEPFPPAKEKKGHRDLYRHELETFFETARKVIWIENPDRVVKNVEGDYEPPTRTGLSDFHCYTLWYTNHGLPIGKLHKGYLPALKKGWKTGCGEYGSEGLDPLSVMLENYPKEWLPKNIKDPWTPEKIIKAQTYDMHGDWYEEQYRIQDWIRESQAHQAFATRMMSDALRRRSDIIVSTALHLLIDAWPSGWMKALVAHDRSPKPAYFAFQKSMEGIRVNLRTDCFRVYGGQRVGIEAWVLNDTDMDLQGYKIMATLRKKDKDYSSFEINVKAKSCLPTYAGTISFDAPRVRDRETIYLDAALLDPEANIVNCERMALEAFEKETKPSQTRVMYIGRGIKDFFEKLNITAIPYQKDGKRPERILINSWEEYEKKSHSLLKWVAEGSRVLFLLDDIEKDKIEIKDTIIYLKKTGNGLTGITERGLTFVARNANESITRDFGPKDFSFWYNEEKDIIDFITEKYIDCHQITPLLFTYQKPTLHIIEMAENKGPKKKLPIVGYMPYGKGELIFSTLCLKGFVGVNPVLDRFLRKLL
;
A
#
# COMPACT_ATOMS: atom_id res chain seq x y z
N MET A 1 -36.35 -18.98 -1.27
CA MET A 1 -35.78 -17.62 -1.21
C MET A 1 -36.38 -16.70 -2.25
N GLU A 2 -36.24 -16.95 -3.56
CA GLU A 2 -36.73 -16.00 -4.60
C GLU A 2 -38.20 -15.60 -4.41
N ARG A 3 -39.12 -16.55 -4.18
CA ARG A 3 -40.54 -16.25 -3.87
C ARG A 3 -40.75 -15.26 -2.73
N LEU A 4 -39.87 -15.25 -1.73
CA LEU A 4 -39.94 -14.35 -0.57
C LEU A 4 -39.40 -12.96 -0.89
N ILE A 5 -38.37 -12.87 -1.74
CA ILE A 5 -37.67 -11.61 -2.01
C ILE A 5 -38.13 -10.92 -3.30
N ARG A 6 -38.79 -11.64 -4.23
CA ARG A 6 -39.15 -11.12 -5.56
C ARG A 6 -40.11 -9.93 -5.55
N SER A 7 -40.90 -9.78 -4.49
CA SER A 7 -41.79 -8.63 -4.30
C SER A 7 -41.07 -7.39 -3.76
N HIS A 8 -39.78 -7.50 -3.39
CA HIS A 8 -39.00 -6.39 -2.85
C HIS A 8 -38.17 -5.74 -3.97
N PRO A 9 -38.48 -4.49 -4.38
CA PRO A 9 -37.74 -3.82 -5.46
C PRO A 9 -36.27 -3.53 -5.10
N SER A 10 -35.91 -3.51 -3.81
CA SER A 10 -34.53 -3.39 -3.34
C SER A 10 -33.71 -4.66 -3.54
N SER A 11 -34.36 -5.83 -3.68
CA SER A 11 -33.68 -7.02 -4.15
C SER A 11 -33.56 -6.88 -5.65
N VAL A 12 -32.37 -6.53 -6.13
CA VAL A 12 -32.08 -6.31 -7.56
C VAL A 12 -31.26 -7.45 -8.17
N MET A 13 -30.41 -8.09 -7.36
CA MET A 13 -29.47 -9.13 -7.77
C MET A 13 -29.49 -10.29 -6.77
N VAL A 14 -29.27 -11.51 -7.25
CA VAL A 14 -28.97 -12.68 -6.42
C VAL A 14 -27.57 -13.20 -6.74
N THR A 15 -26.82 -13.51 -5.68
CA THR A 15 -25.59 -14.27 -5.74
C THR A 15 -25.70 -15.59 -5.00
N PHE A 16 -25.05 -16.65 -5.49
CA PHE A 16 -25.19 -17.99 -4.92
C PHE A 16 -24.15 -18.32 -3.87
N ILE A 17 -22.87 -18.04 -4.16
CA ILE A 17 -21.75 -18.44 -3.30
C ILE A 17 -20.68 -17.33 -3.23
N ASN A 18 -19.84 -17.43 -2.20
CA ASN A 18 -18.72 -16.53 -1.94
C ASN A 18 -17.40 -17.30 -2.04
N GLU A 19 -16.42 -16.75 -2.76
CA GLU A 19 -15.03 -17.17 -2.75
C GLU A 19 -14.76 -18.67 -3.00
N PRO A 20 -15.23 -19.25 -4.13
CA PRO A 20 -14.70 -20.53 -4.58
C PRO A 20 -13.22 -20.38 -4.91
N PHE A 21 -12.40 -21.25 -4.32
CA PHE A 21 -10.98 -21.37 -4.62
C PHE A 21 -10.75 -22.62 -5.47
N PRO A 22 -9.73 -22.60 -6.36
CA PRO A 22 -9.29 -23.79 -7.05
C PRO A 22 -8.95 -24.90 -6.03
N PRO A 23 -9.26 -26.18 -6.33
CA PRO A 23 -8.89 -27.28 -5.46
C PRO A 23 -7.36 -27.32 -5.27
N ALA A 24 -6.87 -26.82 -4.13
CA ALA A 24 -5.45 -26.82 -3.79
C ALA A 24 -5.00 -28.23 -3.36
N LYS A 25 -3.78 -28.35 -2.78
CA LYS A 25 -3.11 -29.60 -2.36
C LYS A 25 -4.00 -30.67 -1.70
N GLU A 26 -5.08 -30.29 -1.03
CA GLU A 26 -6.04 -31.19 -0.37
C GLU A 26 -7.03 -31.88 -1.32
N LYS A 27 -7.05 -31.52 -2.61
CA LYS A 27 -7.93 -32.03 -3.67
C LYS A 27 -9.43 -31.90 -3.38
N LYS A 28 -9.82 -31.04 -2.44
CA LYS A 28 -11.22 -30.75 -2.13
C LYS A 28 -11.70 -29.56 -2.94
N GLY A 29 -12.85 -29.72 -3.59
CA GLY A 29 -13.58 -28.63 -4.22
C GLY A 29 -14.18 -27.66 -3.20
N HIS A 30 -14.75 -26.55 -3.66
CA HIS A 30 -15.43 -25.59 -2.79
C HIS A 30 -16.68 -26.26 -2.19
N ARG A 31 -16.70 -26.46 -0.87
CA ARG A 31 -17.73 -27.24 -0.17
C ARG A 31 -17.96 -28.63 -0.81
N ASP A 32 -16.86 -29.29 -1.13
CA ASP A 32 -16.82 -30.61 -1.78
C ASP A 32 -17.41 -30.68 -3.20
N LEU A 33 -17.65 -29.53 -3.85
CA LEU A 33 -18.03 -29.45 -5.26
C LEU A 33 -16.86 -28.95 -6.10
N TYR A 34 -16.48 -29.72 -7.12
CA TYR A 34 -15.54 -29.28 -8.15
C TYR A 34 -16.18 -28.28 -9.11
N ARG A 35 -15.36 -27.59 -9.91
CA ARG A 35 -15.84 -26.53 -10.79
C ARG A 35 -16.99 -26.94 -11.71
N HIS A 36 -16.90 -28.13 -12.32
CA HIS A 36 -17.95 -28.61 -13.22
C HIS A 36 -19.28 -28.90 -12.50
N GLU A 37 -19.22 -29.32 -11.24
CA GLU A 37 -20.40 -29.54 -10.38
C GLU A 37 -20.99 -28.21 -9.94
N LEU A 38 -20.16 -27.23 -9.58
CA LEU A 38 -20.60 -25.85 -9.31
C LEU A 38 -21.30 -25.22 -10.51
N GLU A 39 -20.75 -25.36 -11.72
CA GLU A 39 -21.38 -24.84 -12.94
C GLU A 39 -22.73 -25.51 -13.21
N THR A 40 -22.86 -26.81 -12.93
CA THR A 40 -24.13 -27.56 -13.03
C THR A 40 -25.15 -27.06 -12.00
N PHE A 41 -24.69 -26.81 -10.77
CA PHE A 41 -25.50 -26.19 -9.73
C PHE A 41 -25.95 -24.77 -10.14
N PHE A 42 -25.05 -23.93 -10.65
CA PHE A 42 -25.38 -22.57 -11.09
C PHE A 42 -26.43 -22.58 -12.20
N GLU A 43 -26.28 -23.44 -13.20
CA GLU A 43 -27.27 -23.56 -14.28
C GLU A 43 -28.65 -23.95 -13.72
N THR A 44 -28.70 -24.92 -12.81
CA THR A 44 -29.94 -25.40 -12.19
C THR A 44 -30.58 -24.31 -11.32
N ALA A 45 -29.80 -23.66 -10.45
CA ALA A 45 -30.28 -22.61 -9.56
C ALA A 45 -30.80 -21.39 -10.35
N ARG A 46 -30.15 -21.04 -11.47
CA ARG A 46 -30.62 -19.98 -12.38
C ARG A 46 -31.97 -20.28 -12.98
N LYS A 47 -32.20 -21.53 -13.44
CA LYS A 47 -33.50 -21.94 -13.99
C LYS A 47 -34.61 -21.77 -12.95
N VAL A 48 -34.37 -22.14 -11.70
CA VAL A 48 -35.33 -21.95 -10.61
C VAL A 48 -35.63 -20.47 -10.37
N ILE A 49 -34.61 -19.61 -10.34
CA ILE A 49 -34.80 -18.16 -10.20
C ILE A 49 -35.64 -17.61 -11.35
N TRP A 50 -35.33 -17.94 -12.60
CA TRP A 50 -36.02 -17.37 -13.76
C TRP A 50 -37.46 -17.84 -13.91
N ILE A 51 -37.81 -19.02 -13.39
CA ILE A 51 -39.21 -19.45 -13.29
C ILE A 51 -39.98 -18.57 -12.30
N GLU A 52 -39.35 -18.20 -11.18
CA GLU A 52 -39.99 -17.42 -10.12
C GLU A 52 -39.93 -15.90 -10.35
N ASN A 53 -38.91 -15.43 -11.06
CA ASN A 53 -38.61 -14.05 -11.35
C ASN A 53 -37.66 -13.95 -12.58
N PRO A 54 -38.20 -13.89 -13.80
CA PRO A 54 -37.40 -13.89 -15.03
C PRO A 54 -36.48 -12.67 -15.17
N ASP A 55 -36.81 -11.55 -14.49
CA ASP A 55 -36.05 -10.29 -14.59
C ASP A 55 -34.87 -10.22 -13.61
N ARG A 56 -34.70 -11.20 -12.73
CA ARG A 56 -33.63 -11.22 -11.72
C ARG A 56 -32.25 -11.27 -12.37
N VAL A 57 -31.40 -10.29 -12.06
CA VAL A 57 -29.97 -10.37 -12.35
C VAL A 57 -29.32 -11.43 -11.44
N VAL A 58 -28.60 -12.37 -12.04
CA VAL A 58 -27.89 -13.43 -11.31
C VAL A 58 -26.40 -13.35 -11.56
N LYS A 59 -25.67 -13.16 -10.47
CA LYS A 59 -24.22 -13.27 -10.37
C LYS A 59 -23.90 -14.60 -9.71
N ASN A 60 -23.19 -15.51 -10.38
CA ASN A 60 -23.06 -16.86 -9.83
C ASN A 60 -22.15 -16.89 -8.59
N VAL A 61 -21.14 -16.02 -8.55
CA VAL A 61 -20.08 -16.02 -7.54
C VAL A 61 -19.74 -14.58 -7.14
N GLU A 62 -19.67 -14.29 -5.84
CA GLU A 62 -18.93 -13.15 -5.26
C GLU A 62 -17.46 -13.57 -5.11
N GLY A 63 -16.54 -12.85 -5.76
CA GLY A 63 -15.10 -13.14 -5.67
C GLY A 63 -14.69 -14.50 -6.23
N ASP A 64 -14.67 -14.68 -7.55
CA ASP A 64 -14.25 -15.95 -8.15
C ASP A 64 -12.71 -16.04 -8.17
N TYR A 65 -12.12 -16.81 -7.24
CA TYR A 65 -10.69 -17.13 -7.26
C TYR A 65 -10.36 -18.31 -8.19
N GLU A 66 -11.38 -18.95 -8.76
CA GLU A 66 -11.29 -19.88 -9.88
C GLU A 66 -12.01 -19.31 -11.12
N PRO A 67 -11.67 -18.08 -11.57
CA PRO A 67 -12.44 -17.39 -12.57
C PRO A 67 -12.20 -17.95 -13.98
N PRO A 68 -13.10 -17.64 -14.94
CA PRO A 68 -14.43 -17.07 -14.76
C PRO A 68 -15.53 -18.15 -14.74
N THR A 69 -16.68 -17.81 -14.17
CA THR A 69 -17.94 -18.52 -14.42
C THR A 69 -18.33 -18.53 -15.90
N ARG A 70 -19.00 -19.60 -16.35
CA ARG A 70 -19.46 -19.70 -17.75
C ARG A 70 -20.45 -18.60 -18.10
N THR A 71 -21.34 -18.28 -17.15
CA THR A 71 -22.43 -17.31 -17.29
C THR A 71 -22.54 -16.40 -16.07
N GLY A 72 -23.28 -15.29 -16.20
CA GLY A 72 -23.45 -14.31 -15.12
C GLY A 72 -22.36 -13.25 -15.08
N LEU A 73 -22.58 -12.21 -14.28
CA LEU A 73 -21.63 -11.12 -14.07
C LEU A 73 -20.35 -11.69 -13.43
N SER A 74 -19.18 -11.36 -14.00
CA SER A 74 -17.89 -11.70 -13.39
C SER A 74 -17.62 -10.83 -12.18
N ASP A 75 -16.80 -11.32 -11.26
CA ASP A 75 -16.47 -10.59 -10.04
C ASP A 75 -15.13 -11.03 -9.45
N PHE A 76 -14.44 -10.10 -8.79
CA PHE A 76 -13.19 -10.35 -8.09
C PHE A 76 -13.20 -9.69 -6.71
N HIS A 77 -12.38 -10.20 -5.81
CA HIS A 77 -12.10 -9.57 -4.52
C HIS A 77 -10.74 -8.87 -4.53
N CYS A 78 -10.66 -7.70 -3.90
CA CYS A 78 -9.54 -6.78 -4.06
C CYS A 78 -9.09 -6.18 -2.72
N TYR A 79 -8.62 -7.03 -1.81
CA TYR A 79 -8.07 -6.63 -0.51
C TYR A 79 -6.63 -6.09 -0.56
N THR A 80 -6.28 -5.37 -1.62
CA THR A 80 -4.90 -4.94 -1.91
C THR A 80 -4.20 -4.24 -0.75
N LEU A 81 -4.93 -3.43 0.03
CA LEU A 81 -4.43 -2.69 1.19
C LEU A 81 -4.70 -3.38 2.54
N TRP A 82 -5.00 -4.68 2.51
CA TRP A 82 -5.13 -5.51 3.69
C TRP A 82 -4.31 -6.78 3.56
N TYR A 83 -4.72 -7.68 2.68
CA TYR A 83 -3.95 -8.83 2.26
C TYR A 83 -2.98 -8.33 1.18
N THR A 84 -1.70 -8.20 1.52
CA THR A 84 -0.67 -7.55 0.69
C THR A 84 -0.78 -7.95 -0.78
N ASN A 85 -1.04 -6.97 -1.66
CA ASN A 85 -1.12 -7.14 -3.11
C ASN A 85 -2.20 -8.14 -3.59
N HIS A 86 -3.20 -8.41 -2.75
CA HIS A 86 -4.32 -9.29 -3.11
C HIS A 86 -5.12 -8.74 -4.29
N GLY A 87 -5.37 -9.59 -5.28
CA GLY A 87 -5.97 -9.20 -6.56
C GLY A 87 -4.95 -8.51 -7.49
N LEU A 88 -4.39 -7.39 -7.05
CA LEU A 88 -3.29 -6.68 -7.72
C LEU A 88 -2.54 -5.75 -6.74
N PRO A 89 -1.29 -5.35 -7.05
CA PRO A 89 -0.55 -4.32 -6.31
C PRO A 89 -1.26 -2.96 -6.24
N ILE A 90 -1.08 -2.22 -5.14
CA ILE A 90 -1.80 -0.94 -4.93
C ILE A 90 -1.50 0.11 -6.00
N GLY A 91 -0.26 0.24 -6.46
CA GLY A 91 0.05 1.22 -7.51
C GLY A 91 -0.67 0.93 -8.81
N LYS A 92 -0.83 -0.35 -9.16
CA LYS A 92 -1.61 -0.76 -10.33
C LYS A 92 -3.09 -0.41 -10.14
N LEU A 93 -3.70 -0.79 -9.01
CA LEU A 93 -5.10 -0.44 -8.74
C LEU A 93 -5.31 1.08 -8.77
N HIS A 94 -4.45 1.84 -8.10
CA HIS A 94 -4.53 3.30 -8.05
C HIS A 94 -4.38 3.89 -9.46
N LYS A 95 -3.45 3.39 -10.29
CA LYS A 95 -3.28 3.71 -11.74
C LYS A 95 -4.46 3.31 -12.63
N GLY A 96 -5.41 2.57 -12.09
CA GLY A 96 -6.62 2.17 -12.80
C GLY A 96 -6.46 0.87 -13.56
N TYR A 97 -5.38 0.11 -13.33
CA TYR A 97 -5.34 -1.30 -13.75
C TYR A 97 -6.38 -2.10 -12.95
N LEU A 98 -6.86 -3.17 -13.56
CA LEU A 98 -7.78 -4.13 -12.95
C LEU A 98 -7.12 -5.51 -12.96
N PRO A 99 -7.56 -6.45 -12.09
CA PRO A 99 -7.19 -7.86 -12.21
C PRO A 99 -7.50 -8.43 -13.60
N ALA A 100 -7.07 -9.66 -13.85
CA ALA A 100 -7.42 -10.35 -15.10
C ALA A 100 -8.96 -10.51 -15.19
N LEU A 101 -9.57 -9.85 -16.17
CA LEU A 101 -11.02 -9.88 -16.41
C LEU A 101 -11.33 -10.61 -17.71
N LYS A 102 -12.57 -11.12 -17.82
CA LYS A 102 -13.10 -11.68 -19.06
C LYS A 102 -13.22 -10.58 -20.11
N LYS A 103 -12.55 -10.75 -21.26
CA LYS A 103 -12.52 -9.76 -22.34
C LYS A 103 -13.93 -9.39 -22.81
N GLY A 104 -14.24 -8.09 -22.85
CA GLY A 104 -15.51 -7.56 -23.34
C GLY A 104 -16.65 -7.57 -22.32
N TRP A 105 -16.41 -7.97 -21.07
CA TRP A 105 -17.42 -8.03 -20.02
C TRP A 105 -17.26 -6.86 -19.05
N LYS A 106 -18.39 -6.39 -18.52
CA LYS A 106 -18.42 -5.64 -17.27
C LYS A 106 -18.18 -6.60 -16.11
N THR A 107 -17.73 -6.07 -14.97
CA THR A 107 -17.43 -6.88 -13.79
C THR A 107 -17.89 -6.18 -12.51
N GLY A 108 -17.99 -6.92 -11.42
CA GLY A 108 -18.01 -6.38 -10.07
C GLY A 108 -16.66 -6.48 -9.35
N CYS A 109 -16.54 -5.74 -8.25
CA CYS A 109 -15.59 -5.98 -7.18
C CYS A 109 -16.39 -6.29 -5.90
N GLY A 110 -16.67 -7.58 -5.66
CA GLY A 110 -17.59 -8.04 -4.64
C GLY A 110 -17.14 -7.75 -3.22
N GLU A 111 -15.83 -7.74 -2.99
CA GLU A 111 -15.28 -7.40 -1.69
C GLU A 111 -13.94 -6.68 -1.80
N TYR A 112 -13.82 -5.62 -1.00
CA TYR A 112 -12.57 -4.94 -0.69
C TYR A 112 -12.69 -4.29 0.68
N GLY A 113 -11.56 -4.02 1.33
CA GLY A 113 -11.59 -3.43 2.67
C GLY A 113 -10.28 -3.63 3.42
N SER A 114 -10.26 -3.16 4.66
CA SER A 114 -9.13 -3.28 5.57
C SER A 114 -9.65 -3.32 7.00
N GLU A 115 -8.95 -3.98 7.91
CA GLU A 115 -9.36 -4.04 9.31
C GLU A 115 -8.96 -2.75 10.03
N GLY A 116 -9.87 -2.24 10.85
CA GLY A 116 -9.59 -1.21 11.84
C GLY A 116 -10.23 -1.62 13.16
N LEU A 117 -9.48 -1.56 14.26
CA LEU A 117 -10.02 -1.97 15.56
C LEU A 117 -11.28 -1.18 15.93
N ASP A 118 -12.12 -1.76 16.76
CA ASP A 118 -13.32 -1.09 17.26
C ASP A 118 -12.98 0.17 18.08
N PRO A 119 -13.89 1.16 18.16
CA PRO A 119 -13.71 2.29 19.05
C PRO A 119 -13.43 1.85 20.48
N LEU A 120 -12.61 2.62 21.20
CA LEU A 120 -12.21 2.25 22.57
C LEU A 120 -13.42 2.03 23.49
N SER A 121 -14.48 2.81 23.35
CA SER A 121 -15.72 2.64 24.11
C SER A 121 -16.33 1.26 23.89
N VAL A 122 -16.48 0.86 22.63
CA VAL A 122 -17.02 -0.45 22.22
C VAL A 122 -16.20 -1.59 22.81
N MET A 123 -14.86 -1.48 22.70
CA MET A 123 -13.96 -2.49 23.25
C MET A 123 -14.08 -2.58 24.78
N LEU A 124 -14.04 -1.45 25.50
CA LEU A 124 -14.11 -1.44 26.96
C LEU A 124 -15.44 -1.97 27.51
N GLU A 125 -16.54 -1.67 26.83
CA GLU A 125 -17.89 -2.06 27.25
C GLU A 125 -18.19 -3.52 26.93
N ASN A 126 -17.83 -3.99 25.73
CA ASN A 126 -18.37 -5.24 25.20
C ASN A 126 -17.36 -6.37 25.03
N TYR A 127 -16.05 -6.10 25.12
CA TYR A 127 -15.05 -7.17 24.98
C TYR A 127 -14.80 -7.87 26.32
N PRO A 128 -14.42 -9.16 26.30
CA PRO A 128 -13.91 -9.85 27.48
C PRO A 128 -12.77 -9.07 28.15
N LYS A 129 -12.81 -8.95 29.48
CA LYS A 129 -11.84 -8.11 30.22
C LYS A 129 -10.41 -8.65 30.11
N GLU A 130 -10.25 -9.95 29.94
CA GLU A 130 -8.97 -10.62 29.69
C GLU A 130 -8.34 -10.25 28.35
N TRP A 131 -9.13 -9.79 27.36
CA TRP A 131 -8.59 -9.30 26.09
C TRP A 131 -8.04 -7.88 26.21
N LEU A 132 -8.48 -7.12 27.20
CA LEU A 132 -8.14 -5.72 27.39
C LEU A 132 -6.92 -5.57 28.32
N PRO A 133 -6.20 -4.44 28.27
CA PRO A 133 -5.19 -4.17 29.28
C PRO A 133 -5.85 -3.79 30.61
N LYS A 134 -5.15 -4.03 31.74
CA LYS A 134 -5.64 -3.62 33.07
C LYS A 134 -5.78 -2.10 33.16
N ASN A 135 -4.82 -1.36 32.62
CA ASN A 135 -4.88 0.08 32.41
C ASN A 135 -4.66 0.39 30.93
N ILE A 136 -5.40 1.34 30.36
CA ILE A 136 -5.26 1.73 28.93
C ILE A 136 -3.86 2.25 28.55
N LYS A 137 -3.04 2.64 29.55
CA LYS A 137 -1.65 3.07 29.36
C LYS A 137 -0.66 1.90 29.35
N ASP A 138 -1.08 0.71 29.76
CA ASP A 138 -0.23 -0.47 29.81
C ASP A 138 0.09 -0.97 28.39
N PRO A 139 1.21 -1.70 28.24
CA PRO A 139 1.55 -2.39 27.00
C PRO A 139 0.42 -3.35 26.58
N TRP A 140 0.00 -3.25 25.32
CA TRP A 140 -1.08 -4.08 24.78
C TRP A 140 -0.93 -4.30 23.28
N THR A 141 -1.28 -5.50 22.81
CA THR A 141 -1.30 -5.87 21.39
C THR A 141 -2.66 -6.46 21.00
N PRO A 142 -3.10 -6.29 19.74
CA PRO A 142 -4.35 -6.88 19.23
C PRO A 142 -4.40 -8.41 19.22
N GLU A 143 -3.29 -9.12 19.43
CA GLU A 143 -3.26 -10.59 19.50
C GLU A 143 -4.17 -11.18 20.57
N LYS A 144 -4.46 -10.37 21.61
CA LYS A 144 -5.38 -10.77 22.66
C LYS A 144 -6.82 -10.93 22.17
N ILE A 145 -7.16 -10.32 21.04
CA ILE A 145 -8.49 -10.41 20.44
C ILE A 145 -8.51 -11.63 19.52
N ILE A 146 -9.39 -12.57 19.81
CA ILE A 146 -9.50 -13.82 19.05
C ILE A 146 -9.80 -13.50 17.58
N LYS A 147 -8.97 -14.05 16.67
CA LYS A 147 -9.05 -13.89 15.20
C LYS A 147 -8.86 -12.46 14.67
N ALA A 148 -8.47 -11.50 15.51
CA ALA A 148 -8.04 -10.20 15.00
C ALA A 148 -6.80 -10.36 14.11
N GLN A 149 -6.84 -9.75 12.93
CA GLN A 149 -5.74 -9.81 11.97
C GLN A 149 -4.86 -8.54 12.04
N THR A 150 -5.28 -7.52 12.80
CA THR A 150 -4.55 -6.25 12.99
C THR A 150 -3.10 -6.46 13.40
N TYR A 151 -2.85 -7.27 14.44
CA TYR A 151 -1.47 -7.52 14.85
C TYR A 151 -0.72 -8.28 13.76
N ASP A 152 -1.34 -9.20 13.03
CA ASP A 152 -0.64 -9.98 12.01
C ASP A 152 -0.23 -9.13 10.80
N MET A 153 -1.10 -8.21 10.39
CA MET A 153 -1.01 -7.52 9.11
C MET A 153 -0.43 -6.10 9.20
N HIS A 154 -0.37 -5.46 10.38
CA HIS A 154 0.03 -4.05 10.46
C HIS A 154 1.39 -3.76 9.82
N GLY A 155 2.32 -4.72 9.88
CA GLY A 155 3.71 -4.55 9.45
C GLY A 155 3.91 -4.23 7.96
N ASP A 156 2.84 -4.36 7.16
CA ASP A 156 2.82 -3.97 5.75
C ASP A 156 2.28 -2.55 5.53
N TRP A 157 1.81 -1.87 6.58
CA TRP A 157 1.01 -0.64 6.47
C TRP A 157 1.43 0.45 7.46
N TYR A 158 1.82 0.08 8.69
CA TYR A 158 2.24 1.00 9.74
C TYR A 158 3.10 0.31 10.81
N GLU A 159 3.87 1.11 11.55
CA GLU A 159 4.76 0.64 12.61
C GLU A 159 3.99 -0.03 13.77
N GLU A 160 4.62 -0.96 14.47
CA GLU A 160 4.06 -1.60 15.68
C GLU A 160 3.72 -0.53 16.75
N GLN A 161 2.55 -0.64 17.35
CA GLN A 161 2.10 0.25 18.42
C GLN A 161 2.21 -0.42 19.79
N TYR A 162 2.14 0.36 20.86
CA TYR A 162 2.38 -0.14 22.22
C TYR A 162 1.15 -0.10 23.13
N ARG A 163 0.28 0.90 22.96
CA ARG A 163 -0.93 1.07 23.79
C ARG A 163 -2.18 0.83 22.95
N ILE A 164 -3.24 0.36 23.59
CA ILE A 164 -4.53 0.08 22.94
C ILE A 164 -5.04 1.29 22.13
N GLN A 165 -4.91 2.51 22.67
CA GLN A 165 -5.34 3.74 21.97
C GLN A 165 -4.53 4.03 20.71
N ASP A 166 -3.23 3.73 20.72
CA ASP A 166 -2.36 3.93 19.56
C ASP A 166 -2.66 2.89 18.47
N TRP A 167 -2.89 1.63 18.86
CA TRP A 167 -3.37 0.59 17.94
C TRP A 167 -4.71 0.94 17.30
N ILE A 168 -5.68 1.41 18.08
CA ILE A 168 -6.98 1.85 17.55
C ILE A 168 -6.79 3.00 16.56
N ARG A 169 -6.01 4.02 16.93
CA ARG A 169 -5.78 5.19 16.07
C ARG A 169 -5.13 4.80 14.75
N GLU A 170 -4.02 4.07 14.77
CA GLU A 170 -3.28 3.74 13.54
C GLU A 170 -4.05 2.75 12.66
N SER A 171 -4.71 1.75 13.25
CA SER A 171 -5.53 0.79 12.48
C SER A 171 -6.75 1.47 11.84
N GLN A 172 -7.47 2.33 12.55
CA GLN A 172 -8.59 3.08 11.98
C GLN A 172 -8.14 4.12 10.95
N ALA A 173 -6.98 4.75 11.15
CA ALA A 173 -6.40 5.67 10.17
C ALA A 173 -6.01 4.95 8.88
N HIS A 174 -5.41 3.75 8.98
CA HIS A 174 -5.14 2.90 7.83
C HIS A 174 -6.43 2.42 7.15
N GLN A 175 -7.43 1.98 7.92
CA GLN A 175 -8.73 1.58 7.39
C GLN A 175 -9.38 2.70 6.57
N ALA A 176 -9.35 3.94 7.07
CA ALA A 176 -9.90 5.10 6.38
C ALA A 176 -9.13 5.44 5.10
N PHE A 177 -7.80 5.40 5.15
CA PHE A 177 -6.94 5.59 3.98
C PHE A 177 -7.20 4.52 2.92
N ALA A 178 -7.21 3.25 3.31
CA ALA A 178 -7.42 2.11 2.43
C ALA A 178 -8.81 2.14 1.78
N THR A 179 -9.83 2.45 2.58
CA THR A 179 -11.21 2.62 2.12
C THR A 179 -11.32 3.69 1.04
N ARG A 180 -10.77 4.89 1.27
CA ARG A 180 -10.77 5.96 0.28
C ARG A 180 -10.00 5.57 -0.98
N MET A 181 -8.75 5.09 -0.82
CA MET A 181 -7.87 4.80 -1.95
C MET A 181 -8.44 3.72 -2.87
N MET A 182 -8.96 2.62 -2.31
CA MET A 182 -9.59 1.56 -3.11
C MET A 182 -10.94 2.00 -3.69
N SER A 183 -11.80 2.66 -2.91
CA SER A 183 -13.11 3.12 -3.42
C SER A 183 -12.98 4.11 -4.57
N ASP A 184 -12.11 5.12 -4.42
CA ASP A 184 -11.88 6.12 -5.47
C ASP A 184 -11.27 5.47 -6.73
N ALA A 185 -10.35 4.51 -6.57
CA ALA A 185 -9.75 3.78 -7.69
C ALA A 185 -10.77 2.92 -8.46
N LEU A 186 -11.64 2.20 -7.74
CA LEU A 186 -12.69 1.40 -8.35
C LEU A 186 -13.74 2.29 -9.05
N ARG A 187 -14.11 3.43 -8.45
CA ARG A 187 -15.04 4.41 -9.08
C ARG A 187 -14.46 5.06 -10.34
N ARG A 188 -13.16 5.36 -10.39
CA ARG A 188 -12.49 5.83 -11.63
C ARG A 188 -12.59 4.81 -12.77
N ARG A 189 -12.90 3.54 -12.45
CA ARG A 189 -13.08 2.44 -13.40
C ARG A 189 -14.53 1.98 -13.57
N SER A 190 -15.52 2.82 -13.28
CA SER A 190 -16.94 2.48 -13.50
C SER A 190 -17.32 2.32 -14.99
N ASP A 191 -16.39 2.62 -15.90
CA ASP A 191 -16.44 2.19 -17.30
C ASP A 191 -16.38 0.66 -17.47
N ILE A 192 -15.90 -0.10 -16.48
CA ILE A 192 -15.88 -1.58 -16.48
C ILE A 192 -16.51 -2.15 -15.20
N ILE A 193 -16.23 -1.55 -14.04
CA ILE A 193 -16.72 -1.98 -12.74
C ILE A 193 -18.12 -1.42 -12.50
N VAL A 194 -19.14 -2.27 -12.60
CA VAL A 194 -20.54 -1.85 -12.48
C VAL A 194 -21.14 -2.10 -11.10
N SER A 195 -20.40 -2.76 -10.21
CA SER A 195 -20.79 -2.97 -8.82
C SER A 195 -19.57 -3.10 -7.92
N THR A 196 -19.61 -2.50 -6.74
CA THR A 196 -18.59 -2.69 -5.70
C THR A 196 -19.27 -2.96 -4.36
N ALA A 197 -18.62 -3.75 -3.50
CA ALA A 197 -19.05 -3.91 -2.11
C ALA A 197 -17.85 -3.80 -1.17
N LEU A 198 -17.93 -2.82 -0.27
CA LEU A 198 -16.95 -2.68 0.80
C LEU A 198 -17.29 -3.65 1.92
N HIS A 199 -16.33 -4.50 2.26
CA HIS A 199 -16.46 -5.50 3.30
C HIS A 199 -15.89 -4.95 4.63
N LEU A 200 -16.71 -4.53 5.60
CA LEU A 200 -18.19 -4.52 5.66
C LEU A 200 -18.72 -3.15 6.10
N LEU A 201 -20.02 -2.90 5.95
CA LEU A 201 -20.63 -1.67 6.47
C LEU A 201 -20.76 -1.69 8.00
N ILE A 202 -21.44 -2.69 8.55
CA ILE A 202 -21.75 -2.80 9.98
C ILE A 202 -21.45 -4.21 10.50
N ASP A 203 -20.97 -4.30 11.74
CA ASP A 203 -20.75 -5.56 12.42
C ASP A 203 -22.01 -6.07 13.14
N ALA A 204 -22.15 -7.39 13.29
CA ALA A 204 -23.31 -8.01 13.93
C ALA A 204 -23.14 -8.18 15.45
N TRP A 205 -21.90 -8.21 15.95
CA TRP A 205 -21.55 -8.35 17.36
C TRP A 205 -20.17 -7.70 17.63
N PRO A 206 -19.78 -7.46 18.89
CA PRO A 206 -18.47 -6.89 19.22
C PRO A 206 -17.34 -7.81 18.75
N SER A 207 -16.26 -7.25 18.19
CA SER A 207 -15.13 -8.05 17.67
C SER A 207 -15.52 -9.08 16.60
N GLY A 208 -16.55 -8.82 15.79
CA GLY A 208 -16.90 -9.66 14.66
C GLY A 208 -15.91 -9.48 13.52
N TRP A 209 -16.38 -8.96 12.39
CA TRP A 209 -15.49 -8.54 11.32
C TRP A 209 -15.09 -7.08 11.54
N MET A 210 -13.99 -6.84 12.25
CA MET A 210 -13.46 -5.48 12.49
C MET A 210 -13.07 -4.71 11.21
N LYS A 211 -13.19 -5.32 10.03
CA LYS A 211 -13.23 -4.61 8.73
C LYS A 211 -14.47 -3.73 8.56
N ALA A 212 -15.49 -3.93 9.40
CA ALA A 212 -16.69 -3.11 9.45
C ALA A 212 -16.34 -1.64 9.67
N LEU A 213 -16.97 -0.76 8.90
CA LEU A 213 -16.84 0.69 9.02
C LEU A 213 -17.63 1.26 10.20
N VAL A 214 -18.65 0.52 10.64
CA VAL A 214 -19.51 0.86 11.78
C VAL A 214 -19.50 -0.33 12.74
N ALA A 215 -19.23 -0.05 14.01
CA ALA A 215 -19.27 -1.08 15.06
C ALA A 215 -20.71 -1.57 15.31
N HIS A 216 -20.85 -2.69 16.02
CA HIS A 216 -22.17 -3.33 16.26
C HIS A 216 -23.17 -2.42 17.01
N ASP A 217 -22.68 -1.49 17.82
CA ASP A 217 -23.46 -0.49 18.56
C ASP A 217 -23.87 0.72 17.68
N ARG A 218 -23.60 0.64 16.36
CA ARG A 218 -23.81 1.69 15.36
C ARG A 218 -22.85 2.88 15.49
N SER A 219 -21.73 2.73 16.21
CA SER A 219 -20.68 3.75 16.27
C SER A 219 -19.83 3.75 14.99
N PRO A 220 -19.82 4.84 14.19
CA PRO A 220 -19.02 4.90 12.96
C PRO A 220 -17.53 5.08 13.27
N LYS A 221 -16.67 4.34 12.55
CA LYS A 221 -15.22 4.54 12.51
C LYS A 221 -14.88 5.67 11.52
N PRO A 222 -13.68 6.27 11.57
CA PRO A 222 -13.22 7.25 10.58
C PRO A 222 -13.39 6.80 9.11
N ALA A 223 -13.27 5.49 8.87
CA ALA A 223 -13.41 4.90 7.55
C ALA A 223 -14.85 4.96 6.99
N TYR A 224 -15.89 5.00 7.84
CA TYR A 224 -17.27 5.27 7.41
C TYR A 224 -17.39 6.63 6.72
N PHE A 225 -16.82 7.67 7.33
CA PHE A 225 -16.85 9.03 6.76
C PHE A 225 -15.97 9.14 5.50
N ALA A 226 -14.84 8.42 5.47
CA ALA A 226 -14.02 8.33 4.25
C ALA A 226 -14.82 7.69 3.10
N PHE A 227 -15.52 6.58 3.38
CA PHE A 227 -16.39 5.91 2.41
C PHE A 227 -17.54 6.80 1.97
N GLN A 228 -18.26 7.41 2.90
CA GLN A 228 -19.36 8.34 2.61
C GLN A 228 -18.91 9.44 1.64
N LYS A 229 -17.76 10.06 1.90
CA LYS A 229 -17.21 11.08 1.01
C LYS A 229 -16.88 10.49 -0.37
N SER A 230 -16.24 9.32 -0.40
CA SER A 230 -15.92 8.61 -1.65
C SER A 230 -17.15 8.16 -2.43
N MET A 231 -18.36 8.16 -1.84
CA MET A 231 -19.62 7.76 -2.48
C MET A 231 -20.53 8.95 -2.82
N GLU A 232 -20.03 10.19 -2.75
CA GLU A 232 -20.77 11.37 -3.24
C GLU A 232 -21.12 11.20 -4.74
N GLY A 233 -22.38 11.45 -5.09
CA GLY A 233 -22.94 11.15 -6.41
C GLY A 233 -22.31 11.95 -7.56
N ILE A 234 -21.89 13.20 -7.30
CA ILE A 234 -20.99 13.96 -8.18
C ILE A 234 -19.78 14.35 -7.36
N ARG A 235 -18.59 13.95 -7.80
CA ARG A 235 -17.35 14.17 -7.06
C ARG A 235 -16.19 14.60 -7.97
N VAL A 236 -15.45 15.62 -7.56
CA VAL A 236 -14.10 15.85 -8.08
C VAL A 236 -13.13 14.91 -7.36
N ASN A 237 -12.31 14.19 -8.12
CA ASN A 237 -11.31 13.27 -7.61
C ASN A 237 -9.90 13.60 -8.14
N LEU A 238 -9.02 14.07 -7.27
CA LEU A 238 -7.62 14.35 -7.49
C LEU A 238 -6.81 13.08 -7.26
N ARG A 239 -5.92 12.75 -8.20
CA ARG A 239 -5.08 11.55 -8.13
C ARG A 239 -3.63 11.86 -8.51
N THR A 240 -2.71 11.29 -7.74
CA THR A 240 -1.27 11.23 -8.04
C THR A 240 -0.66 9.99 -7.41
N ASP A 241 0.43 9.51 -7.98
CA ASP A 241 1.29 8.47 -7.40
C ASP A 241 2.47 9.07 -6.61
N CYS A 242 2.73 10.37 -6.78
CA CYS A 242 3.86 11.08 -6.18
C CYS A 242 3.40 12.00 -5.04
N PHE A 243 3.32 11.46 -3.82
CA PHE A 243 2.90 12.22 -2.63
C PHE A 243 4.01 13.08 -2.01
N ARG A 244 5.27 12.86 -2.39
CA ARG A 244 6.45 13.53 -1.84
C ARG A 244 7.29 14.07 -2.99
N VAL A 245 7.50 15.38 -3.01
CA VAL A 245 8.09 16.10 -4.14
C VAL A 245 9.22 17.01 -3.68
N TYR A 246 10.14 17.32 -4.56
CA TYR A 246 11.14 18.35 -4.32
C TYR A 246 10.60 19.76 -4.60
N GLY A 247 11.03 20.75 -3.83
CA GLY A 247 10.79 22.15 -4.16
C GLY A 247 11.36 22.50 -5.54
N GLY A 248 10.54 23.11 -6.39
CA GLY A 248 10.84 23.39 -7.80
C GLY A 248 10.64 22.22 -8.77
N GLN A 249 10.24 21.03 -8.29
CA GLN A 249 9.87 19.92 -9.16
C GLN A 249 8.54 20.22 -9.87
N ARG A 250 8.46 19.90 -11.17
CA ARG A 250 7.19 19.90 -11.90
C ARG A 250 6.32 18.73 -11.42
N VAL A 251 5.13 19.02 -10.95
CA VAL A 251 4.14 18.06 -10.45
C VAL A 251 2.92 18.08 -11.36
N GLY A 252 2.42 16.90 -11.70
CA GLY A 252 1.14 16.71 -12.38
C GLY A 252 0.15 15.98 -11.46
N ILE A 253 -1.04 16.54 -11.27
CA ILE A 253 -2.13 15.92 -10.52
C ILE A 253 -3.30 15.70 -11.48
N GLU A 254 -3.70 14.44 -11.65
CA GLU A 254 -4.87 14.09 -12.45
C GLU A 254 -6.14 14.58 -11.73
N ALA A 255 -7.03 15.24 -12.47
CA ALA A 255 -8.34 15.65 -12.00
C ALA A 255 -9.42 14.85 -12.73
N TRP A 256 -10.21 14.12 -11.96
CA TRP A 256 -11.32 13.31 -12.43
C TRP A 256 -12.65 13.87 -11.93
N VAL A 257 -13.72 13.64 -12.67
CA VAL A 257 -15.10 13.85 -12.25
C VAL A 257 -15.78 12.49 -12.24
N LEU A 258 -16.22 12.06 -11.06
CA LEU A 258 -16.98 10.84 -10.85
C LEU A 258 -18.46 11.23 -10.82
N ASN A 259 -19.22 10.79 -11.81
CA ASN A 259 -20.62 11.15 -11.98
C ASN A 259 -21.50 9.89 -11.96
N ASP A 260 -22.18 9.67 -10.85
CA ASP A 260 -23.12 8.56 -10.65
C ASP A 260 -24.57 8.97 -10.98
N THR A 261 -24.78 10.20 -11.48
CA THR A 261 -26.11 10.69 -11.87
C THR A 261 -26.45 10.32 -13.32
N ASP A 262 -27.73 10.37 -13.66
CA ASP A 262 -28.25 10.15 -15.00
C ASP A 262 -28.11 11.36 -15.93
N MET A 263 -27.47 12.44 -15.47
CA MET A 263 -27.28 13.67 -16.22
C MET A 263 -25.85 13.84 -16.70
N ASP A 264 -25.69 14.33 -17.93
CA ASP A 264 -24.41 14.83 -18.42
C ASP A 264 -24.09 16.19 -17.77
N LEU A 265 -22.85 16.38 -17.33
CA LEU A 265 -22.39 17.62 -16.72
C LEU A 265 -21.71 18.49 -17.78
N GLN A 266 -22.45 19.46 -18.30
CA GLN A 266 -21.99 20.43 -19.31
C GLN A 266 -21.85 21.82 -18.70
N GLY A 267 -20.77 22.53 -19.04
CA GLY A 267 -20.52 23.89 -18.53
C GLY A 267 -19.96 23.94 -17.10
N TYR A 268 -19.72 22.79 -16.49
CA TYR A 268 -19.08 22.67 -15.18
C TYR A 268 -17.59 23.03 -15.27
N LYS A 269 -17.00 23.42 -14.14
CA LYS A 269 -15.57 23.76 -14.05
C LYS A 269 -14.93 23.18 -12.81
N ILE A 270 -13.69 22.74 -12.89
CA ILE A 270 -12.85 22.50 -11.72
C ILE A 270 -11.99 23.73 -11.50
N MET A 271 -12.16 24.38 -10.37
CA MET A 271 -11.26 25.42 -9.86
C MET A 271 -10.35 24.82 -8.81
N ALA A 272 -9.04 24.83 -9.04
CA ALA A 272 -8.06 24.28 -8.10
C ALA A 272 -7.05 25.34 -7.67
N THR A 273 -6.72 25.40 -6.38
CA THR A 273 -5.71 26.33 -5.85
C THR A 273 -4.63 25.58 -5.11
N LEU A 274 -3.38 25.82 -5.52
CA LEU A 274 -2.20 25.38 -4.80
C LEU A 274 -1.90 26.36 -3.67
N ARG A 275 -1.82 25.85 -2.44
CA ARG A 275 -1.63 26.67 -1.25
C ARG A 275 -0.85 25.98 -0.14
N LYS A 276 -0.30 26.78 0.76
CA LYS A 276 0.10 26.38 2.12
C LYS A 276 -0.96 26.86 3.11
N LYS A 277 -0.77 26.57 4.40
CA LYS A 277 -1.70 26.97 5.46
C LYS A 277 -2.06 28.46 5.42
N ASP A 278 -1.09 29.33 5.13
CA ASP A 278 -1.24 30.78 5.24
C ASP A 278 -1.00 31.54 3.91
N LYS A 279 -0.89 30.85 2.78
CA LYS A 279 -0.55 31.46 1.49
C LYS A 279 -1.02 30.66 0.28
N ASP A 280 -1.67 31.33 -0.65
CA ASP A 280 -1.98 30.80 -1.98
C ASP A 280 -0.82 31.10 -2.96
N TYR A 281 -0.52 30.13 -3.83
CA TYR A 281 0.55 30.24 -4.83
C TYR A 281 0.02 30.44 -6.24
N SER A 282 -0.98 29.65 -6.62
CA SER A 282 -1.55 29.67 -7.97
C SER A 282 -2.91 29.01 -7.98
N SER A 283 -3.74 29.38 -8.96
CA SER A 283 -5.03 28.76 -9.24
C SER A 283 -5.11 28.29 -10.68
N PHE A 284 -5.89 27.25 -10.91
CA PHE A 284 -6.05 26.54 -12.16
C PHE A 284 -7.54 26.36 -12.44
N GLU A 285 -7.91 26.38 -13.72
CA GLU A 285 -9.27 26.12 -14.19
C GLU A 285 -9.24 25.00 -15.22
N ILE A 286 -10.17 24.05 -15.10
CA ILE A 286 -10.42 23.01 -16.10
C ILE A 286 -11.90 23.04 -16.45
N ASN A 287 -12.23 23.19 -17.73
CA ASN A 287 -13.60 23.03 -18.22
C ASN A 287 -13.97 21.55 -18.22
N VAL A 288 -15.12 21.22 -17.62
CA VAL A 288 -15.61 19.84 -17.47
C VAL A 288 -16.69 19.54 -18.50
N LYS A 289 -16.57 18.38 -19.12
CA LYS A 289 -17.63 17.73 -19.92
C LYS A 289 -17.71 16.27 -19.48
N ALA A 290 -18.47 15.99 -18.44
CA ALA A 290 -18.60 14.64 -17.89
C ALA A 290 -19.90 13.98 -18.36
N LYS A 291 -19.84 12.68 -18.67
CA LYS A 291 -21.01 11.90 -19.05
C LYS A 291 -21.76 11.39 -17.82
N SER A 292 -23.06 11.19 -17.97
CA SER A 292 -23.90 10.45 -17.03
C SER A 292 -23.35 9.06 -16.73
N CYS A 293 -23.49 8.63 -15.47
CA CYS A 293 -23.12 7.30 -14.96
C CYS A 293 -21.67 6.85 -15.27
N LEU A 294 -20.74 7.78 -15.51
CA LEU A 294 -19.39 7.46 -15.97
C LEU A 294 -18.34 8.35 -15.29
N PRO A 295 -17.11 7.82 -15.11
CA PRO A 295 -15.99 8.63 -14.68
C PRO A 295 -15.45 9.41 -15.88
N THR A 296 -14.97 10.62 -15.64
CA THR A 296 -14.38 11.48 -16.67
C THR A 296 -13.03 12.00 -16.20
N TYR A 297 -11.98 11.70 -16.93
CA TYR A 297 -10.70 12.39 -16.77
C TYR A 297 -10.84 13.81 -17.35
N ALA A 298 -10.87 14.82 -16.47
CA ALA A 298 -11.07 16.21 -16.86
C ALA A 298 -9.77 16.87 -17.34
N GLY A 299 -8.62 16.40 -16.85
CA GLY A 299 -7.30 16.88 -17.25
C GLY A 299 -6.25 16.73 -16.15
N THR A 300 -5.05 17.25 -16.39
CA THR A 300 -3.96 17.30 -15.40
C THR A 300 -3.67 18.73 -14.97
N ILE A 301 -3.73 18.97 -13.66
CA ILE A 301 -3.29 20.21 -13.04
C ILE A 301 -1.77 20.12 -12.88
N SER A 302 -1.04 21.00 -13.58
CA SER A 302 0.42 20.98 -13.59
C SER A 302 1.01 22.25 -12.97
N PHE A 303 1.91 22.08 -12.01
CA PHE A 303 2.55 23.20 -11.29
C PHE A 303 3.96 22.85 -10.85
N ASP A 304 4.77 23.87 -10.55
CA ASP A 304 6.06 23.66 -9.89
C ASP A 304 5.85 23.70 -8.38
N ALA A 305 6.28 22.66 -7.67
CA ALA A 305 6.14 22.59 -6.23
C ALA A 305 6.86 23.80 -5.59
N PRO A 306 6.23 24.51 -4.64
CA PRO A 306 6.86 25.65 -3.98
C PRO A 306 8.20 25.26 -3.35
N ARG A 307 9.18 26.17 -3.39
CA ARG A 307 10.41 25.97 -2.60
C ARG A 307 10.05 26.05 -1.11
N VAL A 308 10.63 25.14 -0.33
CA VAL A 308 10.39 24.97 1.10
C VAL A 308 11.71 24.85 1.84
N ARG A 309 11.69 25.06 3.15
CA ARG A 309 12.82 24.76 4.03
C ARG A 309 12.59 23.41 4.68
N ASP A 310 13.58 22.53 4.62
CA ASP A 310 13.49 21.15 5.10
C ASP A 310 12.30 20.36 4.53
N ARG A 311 11.12 20.40 5.17
CA ARG A 311 9.89 19.69 4.77
C ARG A 311 8.67 20.52 5.14
N GLU A 312 7.74 20.70 4.21
CA GLU A 312 6.46 21.36 4.46
C GLU A 312 5.32 20.67 3.70
N THR A 313 4.10 20.72 4.26
CA THR A 313 2.90 20.25 3.57
C THR A 313 2.35 21.35 2.67
N ILE A 314 2.07 21.00 1.41
CA ILE A 314 1.33 21.82 0.45
C ILE A 314 -0.01 21.16 0.15
N TYR A 315 -1.01 21.97 -0.18
CA TYR A 315 -2.36 21.51 -0.47
C TYR A 315 -2.76 21.95 -1.86
N LEU A 316 -3.43 21.05 -2.58
CA LEU A 316 -4.21 21.37 -3.77
C LEU A 316 -5.68 21.23 -3.40
N ASP A 317 -6.37 22.36 -3.32
CA ASP A 317 -7.79 22.44 -3.02
C ASP A 317 -8.56 22.61 -4.32
N ALA A 318 -9.38 21.62 -4.70
CA ALA A 318 -10.23 21.65 -5.87
C ALA A 318 -11.69 21.80 -5.48
N ALA A 319 -12.41 22.66 -6.19
CA ALA A 319 -13.85 22.80 -6.16
C ALA A 319 -14.42 22.53 -7.56
N LEU A 320 -15.42 21.66 -7.65
CA LEU A 320 -16.24 21.50 -8.84
C LEU A 320 -17.39 22.50 -8.77
N LEU A 321 -17.47 23.37 -9.79
CA LEU A 321 -18.49 24.39 -9.93
C LEU A 321 -19.49 24.00 -11.02
N ASP A 322 -20.77 24.28 -10.78
CA ASP A 322 -21.82 24.23 -11.79
C ASP A 322 -21.76 25.46 -12.73
N PRO A 323 -22.58 25.53 -13.80
CA PRO A 323 -22.61 26.66 -14.72
C PRO A 323 -22.97 28.01 -14.05
N GLU A 324 -23.68 27.97 -12.93
CA GLU A 324 -24.05 29.12 -12.11
C GLU A 324 -22.97 29.51 -11.08
N ALA A 325 -21.82 28.84 -11.12
CA ALA A 325 -20.67 29.02 -10.21
C ALA A 325 -20.92 28.62 -8.75
N ASN A 326 -21.94 27.81 -8.46
CA ASN A 326 -22.11 27.19 -7.15
C ASN A 326 -21.17 26.01 -6.98
N ILE A 327 -20.69 25.80 -5.75
CA ILE A 327 -19.83 24.66 -5.40
C ILE A 327 -20.69 23.40 -5.27
N VAL A 328 -20.43 22.41 -6.13
CA VAL A 328 -21.09 21.10 -6.11
C VAL A 328 -20.30 20.10 -5.28
N ASN A 329 -18.98 20.14 -5.36
CA ASN A 329 -18.10 19.24 -4.63
C ASN A 329 -16.73 19.85 -4.36
N CYS A 330 -16.06 19.42 -3.27
CA CYS A 330 -14.70 19.85 -2.94
C CYS A 330 -13.79 18.69 -2.54
N GLU A 331 -12.54 18.77 -2.98
CA GLU A 331 -11.47 17.89 -2.55
C GLU A 331 -10.20 18.64 -2.19
N ARG A 332 -9.50 18.13 -1.17
CA ARG A 332 -8.17 18.55 -0.79
C ARG A 332 -7.22 17.38 -0.95
N MET A 333 -6.14 17.59 -1.69
CA MET A 333 -4.99 16.70 -1.74
C MET A 333 -3.82 17.33 -1.00
N ALA A 334 -3.17 16.58 -0.10
CA ALA A 334 -1.96 17.00 0.58
C ALA A 334 -0.76 16.33 -0.07
N LEU A 335 0.30 17.11 -0.32
CA LEU A 335 1.62 16.63 -0.75
C LEU A 335 2.67 17.14 0.23
N GLU A 336 3.77 16.42 0.33
CA GLU A 336 4.92 16.85 1.13
C GLU A 336 6.00 17.36 0.20
N ALA A 337 6.28 18.67 0.28
CA ALA A 337 7.40 19.27 -0.43
C ALA A 337 8.65 19.18 0.46
N PHE A 338 9.78 18.85 -0.15
CA PHE A 338 11.07 18.76 0.50
C PHE A 338 12.06 19.74 -0.12
N GLU A 339 12.92 20.31 0.71
CA GLU A 339 14.05 21.10 0.24
C GLU A 339 14.96 20.25 -0.64
N LYS A 340 15.31 20.78 -1.82
CA LYS A 340 16.23 20.14 -2.77
C LYS A 340 17.65 20.57 -2.46
N GLU A 341 18.50 19.59 -2.15
CA GLU A 341 19.92 19.81 -1.88
C GLU A 341 20.66 20.29 -3.13
N THR A 342 21.10 21.55 -3.10
CA THR A 342 21.83 22.17 -4.22
C THR A 342 23.33 22.01 -4.12
N LYS A 343 23.87 21.79 -2.92
CA LYS A 343 25.31 21.62 -2.69
C LYS A 343 25.68 20.14 -2.69
N PRO A 344 26.78 19.76 -3.36
CA PRO A 344 27.26 18.39 -3.31
C PRO A 344 27.68 18.03 -1.89
N SER A 345 27.50 16.76 -1.53
CA SER A 345 28.02 16.24 -0.26
C SER A 345 29.53 16.44 -0.20
N GLN A 346 30.02 16.91 0.95
CA GLN A 346 31.47 17.03 1.21
C GLN A 346 32.14 15.66 1.43
N THR A 347 31.33 14.64 1.74
CA THR A 347 31.79 13.28 1.95
C THR A 347 32.17 12.64 0.62
N ARG A 348 33.45 12.25 0.49
CA ARG A 348 33.93 11.54 -0.70
C ARG A 348 33.57 10.07 -0.59
N VAL A 349 32.75 9.60 -1.52
CA VAL A 349 32.36 8.19 -1.60
C VAL A 349 33.23 7.50 -2.65
N MET A 350 33.75 6.33 -2.32
CA MET A 350 34.34 5.45 -3.33
C MET A 350 33.31 4.38 -3.73
N TYR A 351 33.21 4.02 -5.01
CA TYR A 351 32.26 3.00 -5.45
C TYR A 351 32.90 1.81 -6.17
N ILE A 352 32.25 0.66 -6.05
CA ILE A 352 32.61 -0.59 -6.71
C ILE A 352 31.38 -1.17 -7.41
N GLY A 353 31.51 -1.35 -8.72
CA GLY A 353 30.49 -1.91 -9.59
C GLY A 353 30.34 -1.08 -10.85
N ARG A 354 29.20 -1.20 -11.52
CA ARG A 354 28.94 -0.64 -12.85
C ARG A 354 27.60 0.09 -12.86
N GLY A 355 27.40 1.00 -13.82
CA GLY A 355 26.10 1.63 -14.05
C GLY A 355 25.57 2.57 -12.95
N ILE A 356 26.40 2.99 -11.98
CA ILE A 356 25.97 3.72 -10.78
C ILE A 356 26.24 5.24 -10.83
N LYS A 357 26.64 5.79 -11.98
CA LYS A 357 26.94 7.23 -12.10
C LYS A 357 25.70 8.10 -11.92
N ASP A 358 24.61 7.77 -12.61
CA ASP A 358 23.33 8.47 -12.50
C ASP A 358 22.81 8.52 -11.04
N PHE A 359 22.99 7.42 -10.29
CA PHE A 359 22.68 7.37 -8.86
C PHE A 359 23.38 8.47 -8.05
N PHE A 360 24.69 8.66 -8.25
CA PHE A 360 25.44 9.69 -7.54
C PHE A 360 25.10 11.11 -8.01
N GLU A 361 24.82 11.29 -9.30
CA GLU A 361 24.38 12.58 -9.87
C GLU A 361 23.02 12.99 -9.29
N LYS A 362 22.04 12.08 -9.28
CA LYS A 362 20.71 12.28 -8.67
C LYS A 362 20.80 12.58 -7.18
N LEU A 363 21.71 11.91 -6.47
CA LEU A 363 21.98 12.17 -5.06
C LEU A 363 22.95 13.33 -4.81
N ASN A 364 23.42 14.07 -5.82
CA ASN A 364 24.42 15.14 -5.68
C ASN A 364 25.59 14.74 -4.73
N ILE A 365 26.13 13.53 -4.92
CA ILE A 365 27.25 12.99 -4.15
C ILE A 365 28.48 12.93 -5.05
N THR A 366 29.61 13.43 -4.57
CA THR A 366 30.89 13.27 -5.29
C THR A 366 31.44 11.88 -5.02
N ALA A 367 31.47 11.03 -6.06
CA ALA A 367 31.97 9.67 -5.96
C ALA A 367 33.12 9.37 -6.94
N ILE A 368 34.06 8.54 -6.52
CA ILE A 368 35.20 8.09 -7.34
C ILE A 368 35.21 6.56 -7.48
N PRO A 369 35.61 6.02 -8.63
CA PRO A 369 35.76 4.57 -8.78
C PRO A 369 36.89 4.05 -7.88
N TYR A 370 36.78 2.79 -7.45
CA TYR A 370 37.82 2.10 -6.70
C TYR A 370 39.20 2.15 -7.38
N GLN A 371 40.22 2.46 -6.58
CA GLN A 371 41.63 2.46 -6.98
C GLN A 371 42.41 1.53 -6.05
N LYS A 372 43.13 0.56 -6.61
CA LYS A 372 43.82 -0.50 -5.86
C LYS A 372 44.86 0.03 -4.87
N ASP A 373 45.61 1.06 -5.28
CA ASP A 373 46.67 1.70 -4.49
C ASP A 373 46.21 3.07 -3.92
N GLY A 374 44.90 3.29 -3.83
CA GLY A 374 44.31 4.51 -3.31
C GLY A 374 44.40 4.63 -1.79
N LYS A 375 44.21 5.86 -1.27
CA LYS A 375 44.04 6.10 0.17
C LYS A 375 42.73 5.46 0.64
N ARG A 376 42.71 4.97 1.89
CA ARG A 376 41.51 4.42 2.54
C ARG A 376 40.36 5.45 2.47
N PRO A 377 39.21 5.11 1.87
CA PRO A 377 38.04 5.99 1.86
C PRO A 377 37.27 5.89 3.19
N GLU A 378 36.55 6.93 3.57
CA GLU A 378 35.64 6.87 4.73
C GLU A 378 34.35 6.10 4.42
N ARG A 379 33.90 6.20 3.16
CA ARG A 379 32.60 5.70 2.68
C ARG A 379 32.78 4.95 1.38
N ILE A 380 32.19 3.77 1.32
CA ILE A 380 32.26 2.88 0.16
C ILE A 380 30.85 2.44 -0.22
N LEU A 381 30.50 2.49 -1.49
CA LEU A 381 29.28 1.89 -2.03
C LEU A 381 29.63 0.73 -2.94
N ILE A 382 28.92 -0.39 -2.78
CA ILE A 382 29.08 -1.60 -3.57
C ILE A 382 27.74 -1.95 -4.17
N ASN A 383 27.64 -1.91 -5.51
CA ASN A 383 26.44 -2.29 -6.25
C ASN A 383 26.66 -3.52 -7.16
N SER A 384 27.78 -4.21 -7.01
CA SER A 384 28.06 -5.46 -7.72
C SER A 384 28.76 -6.45 -6.80
N TRP A 385 28.06 -7.54 -6.51
CA TRP A 385 28.57 -8.59 -5.63
C TRP A 385 29.80 -9.29 -6.22
N GLU A 386 29.79 -9.60 -7.51
CA GLU A 386 30.93 -10.22 -8.21
C GLU A 386 32.19 -9.35 -8.18
N GLU A 387 32.05 -8.03 -8.34
CA GLU A 387 33.17 -7.09 -8.29
C GLU A 387 33.70 -6.94 -6.86
N TYR A 388 32.85 -7.10 -5.85
CA TYR A 388 33.23 -7.18 -4.44
C TYR A 388 34.03 -8.45 -4.14
N GLU A 389 33.58 -9.63 -4.58
CA GLU A 389 34.25 -10.91 -4.30
C GLU A 389 35.73 -10.87 -4.72
N LYS A 390 36.02 -10.29 -5.89
CA LYS A 390 37.38 -10.09 -6.43
C LYS A 390 38.27 -9.16 -5.59
N LYS A 391 37.68 -8.30 -4.75
CA LYS A 391 38.35 -7.23 -3.99
C LYS A 391 38.11 -7.32 -2.48
N SER A 392 37.45 -8.38 -2.02
CA SER A 392 36.96 -8.53 -0.65
C SER A 392 38.05 -8.36 0.41
N HIS A 393 39.24 -8.92 0.18
CA HIS A 393 40.34 -8.84 1.14
C HIS A 393 40.81 -7.41 1.42
N SER A 394 41.04 -6.58 0.39
CA SER A 394 41.48 -5.19 0.57
C SER A 394 40.37 -4.31 1.15
N LEU A 395 39.12 -4.57 0.79
CA LEU A 395 37.97 -3.83 1.30
C LEU A 395 37.71 -4.11 2.77
N LEU A 396 37.68 -5.38 3.17
CA LEU A 396 37.48 -5.74 4.57
C LEU A 396 38.62 -5.22 5.46
N LYS A 397 39.84 -5.09 4.93
CA LYS A 397 40.93 -4.39 5.62
C LYS A 397 40.57 -2.90 5.85
N TRP A 398 40.12 -2.19 4.83
CA TRP A 398 39.68 -0.79 4.98
C TRP A 398 38.51 -0.63 5.95
N VAL A 399 37.55 -1.56 5.96
CA VAL A 399 36.45 -1.55 6.93
C VAL A 399 36.99 -1.75 8.34
N ALA A 400 37.87 -2.73 8.54
CA ALA A 400 38.49 -2.97 9.84
C ALA A 400 39.25 -1.75 10.38
N GLU A 401 39.81 -0.93 9.49
CA GLU A 401 40.50 0.33 9.80
C GLU A 401 39.57 1.54 10.00
N GLY A 402 38.26 1.40 9.81
CA GLY A 402 37.26 2.44 10.11
C GLY A 402 36.42 2.92 8.94
N SER A 403 36.41 2.21 7.81
CA SER A 403 35.56 2.60 6.65
C SER A 403 34.15 2.04 6.81
N ARG A 404 33.15 2.75 6.33
CA ARG A 404 31.76 2.29 6.25
C ARG A 404 31.45 1.85 4.82
N VAL A 405 30.90 0.64 4.65
CA VAL A 405 30.53 0.10 3.34
C VAL A 405 29.02 -0.09 3.26
N LEU A 406 28.38 0.44 2.21
CA LEU A 406 27.00 0.13 1.85
C LEU A 406 26.97 -0.87 0.69
N PHE A 407 26.39 -2.04 0.93
CA PHE A 407 26.06 -3.04 -0.09
C PHE A 407 24.62 -2.84 -0.56
N LEU A 408 24.46 -2.62 -1.85
CA LEU A 408 23.18 -2.64 -2.55
C LEU A 408 22.93 -4.06 -3.06
N LEU A 409 21.84 -4.67 -2.59
CA LEU A 409 21.50 -6.08 -2.81
C LEU A 409 20.14 -6.25 -3.51
N ASP A 410 19.60 -5.19 -4.12
CA ASP A 410 18.31 -5.23 -4.81
C ASP A 410 18.37 -6.09 -6.08
N ASP A 411 19.46 -6.00 -6.85
CA ASP A 411 19.62 -6.72 -8.12
C ASP A 411 20.37 -8.06 -7.99
N ILE A 412 20.62 -8.55 -6.77
CA ILE A 412 21.34 -9.82 -6.60
C ILE A 412 20.40 -11.02 -6.74
N GLU A 413 20.76 -11.97 -7.61
CA GLU A 413 20.01 -13.23 -7.79
C GLU A 413 20.28 -14.25 -6.68
N LYS A 414 21.43 -14.16 -6.00
CA LYS A 414 21.80 -15.09 -4.93
C LYS A 414 20.85 -14.94 -3.72
N ASP A 415 20.35 -16.06 -3.20
CA ASP A 415 19.57 -16.11 -1.95
C ASP A 415 20.46 -16.20 -0.69
N LYS A 416 21.77 -16.35 -0.88
CA LYS A 416 22.80 -16.40 0.17
C LYS A 416 24.04 -15.66 -0.30
N ILE A 417 24.58 -14.83 0.57
CA ILE A 417 25.90 -14.21 0.42
C ILE A 417 26.75 -14.49 1.65
N GLU A 418 28.07 -14.43 1.47
CA GLU A 418 29.04 -14.74 2.52
C GLU A 418 30.07 -13.63 2.64
N ILE A 419 30.28 -13.16 3.86
CA ILE A 419 31.31 -12.18 4.19
C ILE A 419 32.12 -12.76 5.33
N LYS A 420 33.30 -13.28 4.97
CA LYS A 420 34.20 -13.99 5.89
C LYS A 420 33.43 -15.14 6.58
N ASP A 421 33.24 -15.07 7.89
CA ASP A 421 32.59 -16.12 8.69
C ASP A 421 31.07 -15.87 8.87
N THR A 422 30.51 -14.84 8.21
CA THR A 422 29.11 -14.47 8.33
C THR A 422 28.33 -14.84 7.08
N ILE A 423 27.30 -15.65 7.27
CA ILE A 423 26.34 -16.01 6.23
C ILE A 423 25.13 -15.08 6.34
N ILE A 424 24.77 -14.45 5.22
CA ILE A 424 23.60 -13.58 5.11
C ILE A 424 22.65 -14.22 4.10
N TYR A 425 21.41 -14.49 4.52
CA TYR A 425 20.37 -14.97 3.64
C TYR A 425 19.49 -13.82 3.16
N LEU A 426 19.11 -13.85 1.88
CA LEU A 426 18.18 -12.91 1.26
C LEU A 426 16.88 -13.67 0.99
N LYS A 427 15.84 -13.35 1.74
CA LYS A 427 14.56 -14.05 1.71
C LYS A 427 13.48 -13.15 1.16
N LYS A 428 12.56 -13.69 0.36
CA LYS A 428 11.49 -12.89 -0.25
C LYS A 428 10.51 -12.36 0.80
N THR A 429 9.98 -11.16 0.59
CA THR A 429 8.92 -10.59 1.43
C THR A 429 7.59 -11.26 1.07
N GLY A 430 6.98 -11.92 2.06
CA GLY A 430 5.65 -12.52 1.95
C GLY A 430 5.56 -13.90 1.28
N ASN A 431 4.55 -14.65 1.72
CA ASN A 431 3.94 -15.75 0.97
C ASN A 431 2.62 -15.19 0.44
N GLY A 432 2.50 -14.89 -0.85
CA GLY A 432 1.20 -14.53 -1.43
C GLY A 432 0.18 -15.61 -1.04
N LEU A 433 -0.96 -15.20 -0.47
CA LEU A 433 -1.99 -16.11 0.06
C LEU A 433 -2.47 -17.15 -0.96
N THR A 434 -2.21 -16.93 -2.24
CA THR A 434 -2.69 -17.77 -3.34
C THR A 434 -1.59 -18.18 -4.33
N GLY A 435 -0.34 -17.77 -4.15
CA GLY A 435 0.70 -17.94 -5.18
C GLY A 435 0.45 -17.17 -6.49
N ILE A 436 -0.64 -16.41 -6.57
CA ILE A 436 -1.11 -15.64 -7.75
C ILE A 436 -0.77 -14.15 -7.62
N THR A 437 -0.35 -13.68 -6.44
CA THR A 437 -0.06 -12.25 -6.17
C THR A 437 1.42 -11.91 -6.34
N GLU A 438 1.70 -10.75 -6.92
CA GLU A 438 3.04 -10.18 -6.98
C GLU A 438 3.59 -9.95 -5.54
N ARG A 439 4.89 -10.24 -5.36
CA ARG A 439 5.56 -10.18 -4.06
C ARG A 439 6.30 -8.86 -3.93
N GLY A 440 6.17 -8.21 -2.80
CA GLY A 440 6.81 -6.94 -2.51
C GLY A 440 6.04 -6.12 -1.50
N LEU A 441 6.71 -5.16 -0.88
CA LEU A 441 6.13 -4.27 0.11
C LEU A 441 6.16 -2.84 -0.42
N THR A 442 5.11 -2.08 -0.12
CA THR A 442 5.04 -0.62 -0.35
C THR A 442 5.26 0.16 0.95
N PHE A 443 5.65 -0.51 2.04
CA PHE A 443 5.92 0.07 3.35
C PHE A 443 7.01 -0.73 4.06
N VAL A 444 7.89 -0.03 4.77
CA VAL A 444 8.80 -0.61 5.76
C VAL A 444 8.83 0.30 6.99
N ALA A 445 8.95 -0.30 8.17
CA ALA A 445 9.09 0.43 9.42
C ALA A 445 10.52 0.93 9.62
N ARG A 446 10.66 2.05 10.33
CA ARG A 446 11.98 2.56 10.71
C ARG A 446 12.34 2.13 12.13
N ASN A 447 13.63 2.05 12.41
CA ASN A 447 14.11 1.97 13.78
C ASN A 447 14.22 3.38 14.36
N ALA A 448 13.20 3.84 15.10
CA ALA A 448 13.16 5.19 15.64
C ALA A 448 14.28 5.50 16.66
N ASN A 449 14.95 4.47 17.20
CA ASN A 449 16.04 4.63 18.17
C ASN A 449 17.41 4.83 17.51
N GLU A 450 17.52 4.53 16.21
CA GLU A 450 18.78 4.63 15.48
C GLU A 450 19.02 6.06 14.99
N SER A 451 20.24 6.56 15.20
CA SER A 451 20.61 7.94 14.85
C SER A 451 20.36 8.30 13.37
N ILE A 452 20.52 7.32 12.48
CA ILE A 452 20.31 7.50 11.03
C ILE A 452 18.82 7.66 10.71
N THR A 453 17.92 6.95 11.39
CA THR A 453 16.49 6.86 11.07
C THR A 453 15.56 7.62 12.02
N ARG A 454 16.06 8.15 13.15
CA ARG A 454 15.25 8.85 14.17
C ARG A 454 14.51 10.09 13.65
N ASP A 455 15.08 10.82 12.69
CA ASP A 455 14.52 12.07 12.17
C ASP A 455 13.46 11.86 11.07
N PHE A 456 13.27 10.63 10.59
CA PHE A 456 12.23 10.34 9.60
C PHE A 456 10.86 10.21 10.26
N GLY A 457 9.78 10.40 9.52
CA GLY A 457 8.42 10.11 9.98
C GLY A 457 8.07 8.63 9.90
N PRO A 458 7.07 8.15 10.66
CA PRO A 458 6.63 6.75 10.65
C PRO A 458 6.03 6.28 9.31
N LYS A 459 5.69 7.22 8.41
CA LYS A 459 5.16 6.92 7.07
C LYS A 459 6.11 7.29 5.94
N ASP A 460 7.32 7.74 6.23
CA ASP A 460 8.26 8.27 5.22
C ASP A 460 8.70 7.18 4.23
N PHE A 461 8.86 5.95 4.71
CA PHE A 461 9.21 4.77 3.91
C PHE A 461 7.95 4.03 3.43
N SER A 462 7.01 4.77 2.82
CA SER A 462 5.77 4.21 2.29
C SER A 462 5.35 4.83 0.95
N PHE A 463 4.71 4.02 0.10
CA PHE A 463 4.09 4.41 -1.17
C PHE A 463 5.00 5.28 -2.05
N TRP A 464 6.22 4.81 -2.31
CA TRP A 464 7.17 5.52 -3.17
C TRP A 464 6.77 5.46 -4.63
N TYR A 465 7.01 6.56 -5.34
CA TYR A 465 6.76 6.69 -6.77
C TYR A 465 7.94 6.13 -7.56
N ASN A 466 7.68 5.28 -8.55
CA ASN A 466 8.67 4.80 -9.50
C ASN A 466 8.52 5.55 -10.83
N GLU A 467 9.53 6.33 -11.22
CA GLU A 467 9.48 7.14 -12.44
C GLU A 467 9.52 6.32 -13.74
N GLU A 468 10.14 5.15 -13.74
CA GLU A 468 10.20 4.29 -14.94
C GLU A 468 8.88 3.60 -15.21
N LYS A 469 8.15 3.24 -14.15
CA LYS A 469 6.85 2.56 -14.23
C LYS A 469 5.65 3.51 -14.13
N ASP A 470 5.87 4.76 -13.73
CA ASP A 470 4.84 5.79 -13.49
C ASP A 470 3.71 5.33 -12.56
N ILE A 471 4.07 4.65 -11.47
CA ILE A 471 3.15 4.13 -10.43
C ILE A 471 3.79 4.16 -9.05
N ILE A 472 2.97 4.01 -8.00
CA ILE A 472 3.47 3.55 -6.71
C ILE A 472 3.99 2.11 -6.87
N ASP A 473 5.20 1.81 -6.44
CA ASP A 473 5.80 0.49 -6.67
C ASP A 473 6.42 -0.10 -5.40
N PHE A 474 6.84 -1.36 -5.46
CA PHE A 474 7.47 -2.04 -4.34
C PHE A 474 8.80 -1.39 -3.98
N ILE A 475 8.92 -1.03 -2.72
CA ILE A 475 10.16 -0.45 -2.17
C ILE A 475 11.16 -1.55 -1.82
N THR A 476 10.70 -2.79 -1.66
CA THR A 476 11.53 -3.98 -1.47
C THR A 476 10.75 -5.27 -1.74
N GLU A 477 11.45 -6.29 -2.25
CA GLU A 477 10.92 -7.64 -2.46
C GLU A 477 11.62 -8.70 -1.59
N LYS A 478 12.66 -8.30 -0.85
CA LYS A 478 13.48 -9.20 -0.04
C LYS A 478 13.76 -8.60 1.33
N TYR A 479 14.01 -9.44 2.31
CA TYR A 479 14.56 -9.07 3.60
C TYR A 479 15.83 -9.86 3.87
N ILE A 480 16.62 -9.36 4.79
CA ILE A 480 17.91 -9.91 5.19
C ILE A 480 17.71 -10.74 6.45
N ASP A 481 18.06 -12.02 6.40
CA ASP A 481 18.02 -12.91 7.55
C ASP A 481 19.44 -13.22 8.02
N CYS A 482 19.88 -12.45 9.02
CA CYS A 482 21.15 -12.62 9.71
C CYS A 482 21.02 -12.05 11.13
N HIS A 483 21.36 -12.85 12.15
CA HIS A 483 21.24 -12.47 13.56
C HIS A 483 22.22 -11.37 13.99
N GLN A 484 23.30 -11.15 13.24
CA GLN A 484 24.32 -10.14 13.53
C GLN A 484 23.97 -8.74 12.99
N ILE A 485 22.91 -8.63 12.19
CA ILE A 485 22.51 -7.37 11.56
C ILE A 485 21.51 -6.64 12.44
N THR A 486 21.88 -5.42 12.84
CA THR A 486 20.97 -4.47 13.50
C THR A 486 20.11 -3.77 12.44
N PRO A 487 18.77 -3.84 12.53
CA PRO A 487 17.88 -3.22 11.55
C PRO A 487 17.84 -1.69 11.68
N LEU A 488 17.99 -1.00 10.55
CA LEU A 488 17.69 0.42 10.38
C LEU A 488 16.27 0.60 9.82
N LEU A 489 15.95 -0.13 8.75
CA LEU A 489 14.61 -0.28 8.18
C LEU A 489 14.24 -1.75 8.18
N PHE A 490 13.01 -2.09 8.50
CA PHE A 490 12.60 -3.48 8.64
C PHE A 490 11.11 -3.68 8.31
N THR A 491 10.77 -4.91 7.96
CA THR A 491 9.39 -5.41 8.05
C THR A 491 9.27 -6.34 9.26
N TYR A 492 8.07 -6.85 9.50
CA TYR A 492 7.79 -7.73 10.64
C TYR A 492 7.57 -9.15 10.17
N GLN A 493 8.01 -10.12 10.96
CA GLN A 493 7.72 -11.52 10.70
C GLN A 493 6.20 -11.73 10.71
N LYS A 494 5.69 -12.28 9.60
CA LYS A 494 4.29 -12.72 9.51
C LYS A 494 4.14 -14.10 10.16
N PRO A 495 3.00 -14.38 10.81
CA PRO A 495 2.68 -15.74 11.26
C PRO A 495 2.59 -16.68 10.06
N THR A 496 2.99 -17.93 10.23
CA THR A 496 2.84 -18.97 9.21
C THR A 496 1.40 -19.45 9.19
N LEU A 497 0.70 -19.33 8.06
CA LEU A 497 -0.73 -19.68 7.85
C LEU A 497 -1.16 -21.11 8.25
N HIS A 498 -0.22 -22.01 8.58
CA HIS A 498 -0.50 -23.39 9.00
C HIS A 498 -0.15 -23.70 10.45
N ILE A 499 0.26 -22.71 11.23
CA ILE A 499 0.63 -22.91 12.62
C ILE A 499 -0.32 -22.05 13.46
N ILE A 500 -1.49 -22.62 13.75
CA ILE A 500 -2.21 -22.38 15.00
C ILE A 500 -1.45 -23.16 16.09
N GLU A 501 -0.14 -22.96 16.21
CA GLU A 501 0.48 -23.10 17.52
C GLU A 501 0.32 -21.74 18.16
N MET A 502 -0.72 -21.65 18.99
CA MET A 502 -0.80 -20.67 20.06
C MET A 502 0.31 -20.93 21.07
N ALA A 503 1.57 -20.85 20.63
CA ALA A 503 2.75 -21.08 21.44
C ALA A 503 3.48 -19.74 21.63
N GLU A 504 3.21 -19.14 22.78
CA GLU A 504 4.20 -18.49 23.66
C GLU A 504 5.17 -17.44 23.09
N ASN A 505 4.93 -16.83 21.92
CA ASN A 505 5.67 -15.62 21.53
C ASN A 505 5.16 -14.39 22.32
N LYS A 506 5.40 -14.40 23.64
CA LYS A 506 5.21 -13.23 24.50
C LYS A 506 6.34 -12.23 24.22
N GLY A 507 6.19 -11.39 23.20
CA GLY A 507 7.18 -10.37 22.86
C GLY A 507 6.83 -9.58 21.60
N PRO A 508 7.54 -8.47 21.32
CA PRO A 508 7.38 -7.71 20.08
C PRO A 508 7.69 -8.58 18.87
N LYS A 509 7.07 -8.30 17.73
CA LYS A 509 7.30 -9.09 16.52
C LYS A 509 8.77 -9.07 16.12
N LYS A 510 9.27 -10.24 15.68
CA LYS A 510 10.62 -10.33 15.10
C LYS A 510 10.72 -9.34 13.94
N LYS A 511 11.67 -8.41 14.04
CA LYS A 511 12.03 -7.47 12.99
C LYS A 511 12.86 -8.20 11.94
N LEU A 512 12.50 -8.02 10.68
CA LEU A 512 13.17 -8.57 9.50
C LEU A 512 13.85 -7.41 8.77
N PRO A 513 15.18 -7.25 8.89
CA PRO A 513 15.90 -6.13 8.29
C PRO A 513 15.68 -6.05 6.77
N ILE A 514 15.35 -4.87 6.28
CA ILE A 514 15.39 -4.49 4.86
C ILE A 514 16.67 -3.71 4.58
N VAL A 515 16.99 -2.82 5.51
CA VAL A 515 18.29 -2.16 5.61
C VAL A 515 18.81 -2.37 7.02
N GLY A 516 20.04 -2.79 7.17
CA GLY A 516 20.66 -2.99 8.47
C GLY A 516 22.17 -2.95 8.40
N TYR A 517 22.80 -2.87 9.57
CA TYR A 517 24.25 -2.78 9.66
C TYR A 517 24.81 -3.81 10.64
N MET A 518 26.08 -4.18 10.47
CA MET A 518 26.86 -4.93 11.45
C MET A 518 28.25 -4.29 11.62
N PRO A 519 28.74 -4.11 12.86
CA PRO A 519 30.09 -3.63 13.10
C PRO A 519 31.15 -4.57 12.52
N TYR A 520 32.26 -4.03 12.03
CA TYR A 520 33.39 -4.83 11.55
C TYR A 520 34.72 -4.09 11.80
N GLY A 521 35.49 -4.56 12.79
CA GLY A 521 36.66 -3.84 13.29
C GLY A 521 36.28 -2.46 13.79
N LYS A 522 36.92 -1.40 13.28
CA LYS A 522 36.58 0.01 13.61
C LYS A 522 35.50 0.60 12.70
N GLY A 523 35.11 -0.10 11.64
CA GLY A 523 34.12 0.35 10.66
C GLY A 523 32.82 -0.43 10.77
N GLU A 524 32.03 -0.38 9.70
CA GLU A 524 30.74 -1.06 9.65
C GLU A 524 30.37 -1.48 8.21
N LEU A 525 29.59 -2.54 8.13
CA LEU A 525 29.02 -3.07 6.91
C LEU A 525 27.50 -2.84 6.96
N ILE A 526 26.96 -2.11 5.98
CA ILE A 526 25.53 -1.83 5.81
C ILE A 526 25.03 -2.61 4.60
N PHE A 527 23.87 -3.21 4.72
CA PHE A 527 23.21 -3.98 3.66
C PHE A 527 21.84 -3.39 3.40
N SER A 528 21.49 -3.24 2.12
CA SER A 528 20.18 -2.74 1.69
C SER A 528 19.58 -3.63 0.61
N THR A 529 18.32 -4.00 0.80
CA THR A 529 17.47 -4.68 -0.19
C THR A 529 16.37 -3.75 -0.73
N LEU A 530 16.52 -2.44 -0.53
CA LEU A 530 15.62 -1.44 -1.11
C LEU A 530 15.78 -1.41 -2.63
N CYS A 531 14.66 -1.42 -3.36
CA CYS A 531 14.64 -1.19 -4.79
C CYS A 531 15.04 0.26 -5.08
N LEU A 532 16.02 0.47 -5.96
CA LEU A 532 16.54 1.81 -6.29
C LEU A 532 16.18 2.29 -7.69
N LYS A 533 16.06 1.36 -8.64
CA LYS A 533 15.77 1.66 -10.03
C LYS A 533 14.42 2.37 -10.19
N GLY A 534 14.45 3.57 -10.77
CA GLY A 534 13.28 4.44 -10.92
C GLY A 534 12.82 5.15 -9.63
N PHE A 535 13.46 4.94 -8.48
CA PHE A 535 13.08 5.60 -7.22
C PHE A 535 14.01 6.75 -6.82
N VAL A 536 15.32 6.60 -7.09
CA VAL A 536 16.34 7.58 -6.71
C VAL A 536 16.17 8.86 -7.52
N GLY A 537 16.31 10.01 -6.86
CA GLY A 537 16.18 11.34 -7.48
C GLY A 537 14.75 11.88 -7.55
N VAL A 538 13.73 11.02 -7.33
CA VAL A 538 12.31 11.40 -7.37
C VAL A 538 11.58 11.18 -6.04
N ASN A 539 12.20 10.48 -5.08
CA ASN A 539 11.66 10.30 -3.73
C ASN A 539 12.56 10.98 -2.68
N PRO A 540 12.22 12.19 -2.20
CA PRO A 540 13.06 12.95 -1.29
C PRO A 540 13.47 12.23 0.00
N VAL A 541 12.58 11.40 0.54
CA VAL A 541 12.87 10.59 1.74
C VAL A 541 13.97 9.56 1.47
N LEU A 542 13.85 8.79 0.38
CA LEU A 542 14.84 7.78 0.01
C LEU A 542 16.19 8.44 -0.22
N ASP A 543 16.22 9.54 -0.97
CA ASP A 543 17.45 10.24 -1.29
C ASP A 543 18.17 10.77 -0.04
N ARG A 544 17.42 11.37 0.91
CA ARG A 544 17.96 11.80 2.21
C ARG A 544 18.49 10.61 3.03
N PHE A 545 17.78 9.49 3.01
CA PHE A 545 18.21 8.29 3.72
C PHE A 545 19.51 7.72 3.14
N LEU A 546 19.60 7.56 1.81
CA LEU A 546 20.81 7.09 1.14
C LEU A 546 22.00 8.03 1.39
N ARG A 547 21.79 9.34 1.37
CA ARG A 547 22.83 10.33 1.72
C ARG A 547 23.32 10.19 3.17
N LYS A 548 22.47 9.80 4.12
CA LYS A 548 22.89 9.55 5.52
C LYS A 548 23.66 8.24 5.69
N LEU A 549 23.41 7.25 4.84
CA LEU A 549 24.18 6.00 4.83
C LEU A 549 25.58 6.20 4.24
N LEU A 550 25.67 7.03 3.20
CA LEU A 550 26.89 7.43 2.51
C LEU A 550 27.62 8.60 3.21
#